data_AF-A0A183EEH5-F1
#
_entry.id   AF-A0A183EEH5-F1
#
_cell.length_a   1.000
_cell.length_b   1.000
_cell.length_c   1.000
_cell.angle_alpha   90.00
_cell.angle_beta   90.00
_cell.angle_gamma   90.00
#
_symmetry.space_group_name_H-M   'P 1'
#
loop_
_entity.id
_entity.type
_entity.pdbx_description
1 polymer ?
#
loop_
_entity_poly.entity_id
_entity_poly.type
_entity_poly.pdbx_seq_one_letter_code
_entity_poly.pdbx_strand_id
1 'polypeptide(L)'
;MAENEAKARKKLEEAEKKAKGGGGFFGGLFGSGKADEAADLFVQAEEDWSSSSESVLVCEESGCRMSFSSIASFEDHYQHSHRNQCAVCGLQFPNVYCLELHSDETHCSIFKTKRERDASAALFHCYEPTCSKSYASSDARNSHSEMEHGIRLSTLCFNGRRKLPTRRKAPSLDADLSNLSISSSRAAPKLLARVPRAPAGNLFKISKLWKEAGDAFVRSAEIHVAAADRKHDAASNYAEAANCYRKVNPQEAADFYKGEESRSSATKCLIKVGQYAAQLEDYKRAIKIFEEVAIWESDHPTLKYAAKNHFFQSLLCYLCLDWLDAQHVLKRYEEISPSFADSRESKFTETVKTFDKISRLDQWHTALLVKIKRSCGEEDDDDLK
;
A
#
# COMPACT_ATOMS: atom_id res chain seq x y z
N MET A 1 9.88 -11.50 3.25
CA MET A 1 8.69 -12.38 3.18
C MET A 1 8.60 -13.26 4.43
N ALA A 2 9.51 -14.22 4.63
CA ALA A 2 9.49 -15.12 5.80
C ALA A 2 9.57 -14.40 7.17
N GLU A 3 10.37 -13.33 7.29
CA GLU A 3 10.46 -12.56 8.53
C GLU A 3 9.15 -11.83 8.88
N ASN A 4 8.45 -11.32 7.85
CA ASN A 4 7.18 -10.62 8.05
C ASN A 4 6.06 -11.59 8.40
N GLU A 5 6.05 -12.78 7.80
CA GLU A 5 5.14 -13.86 8.16
C GLU A 5 5.36 -14.34 9.60
N ALA A 6 6.61 -14.59 10.01
CA ALA A 6 6.90 -15.03 11.38
C ALA A 6 6.48 -13.96 12.42
N LYS A 7 6.72 -12.68 12.10
CA LYS A 7 6.24 -11.54 12.90
C LYS A 7 4.71 -11.48 12.95
N ALA A 8 4.03 -11.71 11.82
CA ALA A 8 2.58 -11.70 11.75
C ALA A 8 1.95 -12.83 12.58
N ARG A 9 2.48 -14.06 12.48
CA ARG A 9 2.05 -15.23 13.27
C ARG A 9 2.22 -15.00 14.76
N LYS A 10 3.37 -14.46 15.19
CA LYS A 10 3.61 -14.14 16.59
C LYS A 10 2.62 -13.11 17.12
N LYS A 11 2.33 -12.06 16.35
CA LYS A 11 1.35 -11.03 16.74
C LYS A 11 -0.07 -11.58 16.81
N LEU A 12 -0.44 -12.45 15.87
CA LEU A 12 -1.73 -13.12 15.87
C LEU A 12 -1.90 -14.00 17.11
N GLU A 13 -0.86 -14.73 17.51
CA GLU A 13 -0.86 -15.53 18.75
C GLU A 13 -0.97 -14.64 20.01
N GLU A 14 -0.25 -13.51 20.05
CA GLU A 14 -0.34 -12.52 21.13
C GLU A 14 -1.73 -11.91 21.22
N ALA A 15 -2.34 -11.55 20.08
CA ALA A 15 -3.68 -11.01 19.99
C ALA A 15 -4.74 -12.04 20.41
N GLU A 16 -4.61 -13.31 20.00
CA GLU A 16 -5.49 -14.39 20.47
C GLU A 16 -5.41 -14.63 21.98
N LYS A 17 -4.20 -14.62 22.55
CA LYS A 17 -4.02 -14.77 24.00
C LYS A 17 -4.69 -13.64 24.78
N LYS A 18 -4.63 -12.41 24.26
CA LYS A 18 -5.30 -11.25 24.86
C LYS A 18 -6.81 -11.32 24.69
N ALA A 19 -7.30 -11.71 23.50
CA ALA A 19 -8.73 -11.87 23.23
C ALA A 19 -9.39 -12.96 24.10
N LYS A 20 -8.68 -14.07 24.37
CA LYS A 20 -9.22 -15.18 25.17
C LYS A 20 -9.24 -14.94 26.68
N GLY A 21 -8.45 -13.98 27.19
CA GLY A 21 -8.36 -13.66 28.62
C GLY A 21 -7.78 -14.81 29.47
N GLY A 22 -6.69 -14.54 30.19
CA GLY A 22 -6.12 -15.49 31.14
C GLY A 22 -7.12 -15.87 32.24
N GLY A 23 -7.49 -17.15 32.30
CA GLY A 23 -8.26 -17.77 33.37
C GLY A 23 -7.46 -17.85 34.68
N GLY A 24 -7.21 -16.71 35.31
CA GLY A 24 -6.70 -16.60 36.68
C GLY A 24 -7.80 -16.04 37.59
N PHE A 25 -8.01 -16.72 38.71
CA PHE A 25 -9.09 -16.62 39.72
C PHE A 25 -9.48 -15.21 40.27
N PHE A 26 -8.95 -14.09 39.79
CA PHE A 26 -9.26 -12.73 40.28
C PHE A 26 -9.75 -11.73 39.21
N GLY A 27 -10.19 -12.19 38.04
CA GLY A 27 -10.48 -11.33 36.87
C GLY A 27 -11.85 -10.64 36.78
N GLY A 28 -12.54 -10.37 37.89
CA GLY A 28 -13.99 -10.12 37.90
C GLY A 28 -14.54 -8.70 37.68
N LEU A 29 -13.75 -7.64 37.41
CA LEU A 29 -14.34 -6.27 37.48
C LEU A 29 -13.87 -5.20 36.48
N PHE A 30 -13.04 -5.48 35.48
CA PHE A 30 -12.67 -4.47 34.46
C PHE A 30 -12.44 -5.14 33.09
N GLY A 31 -13.54 -5.36 32.35
CA GLY A 31 -13.58 -6.24 31.17
C GLY A 31 -13.61 -5.59 29.79
N SER A 32 -13.64 -4.26 29.67
CA SER A 32 -13.81 -3.58 28.37
C SER A 32 -12.48 -3.27 27.66
N GLY A 33 -11.44 -2.84 28.37
CA GLY A 33 -10.18 -2.40 27.73
C GLY A 33 -9.32 -3.52 27.10
N LYS A 34 -9.47 -4.78 27.51
CA LYS A 34 -8.67 -5.90 26.99
C LYS A 34 -9.13 -6.39 25.62
N ALA A 35 -10.42 -6.27 25.33
CA ALA A 35 -10.99 -6.66 24.05
C ALA A 35 -10.60 -5.66 22.97
N ASP A 36 -10.71 -4.36 23.27
CA ASP A 36 -10.27 -3.29 22.37
C ASP A 36 -8.77 -3.39 22.05
N GLU A 37 -7.92 -3.60 23.06
CA GLU A 37 -6.46 -3.79 22.85
C GLU A 37 -6.14 -5.02 21.98
N ALA A 38 -6.99 -6.06 22.01
CA ALA A 38 -6.82 -7.23 21.16
C ALA A 38 -7.24 -6.94 19.70
N ALA A 39 -8.33 -6.19 19.49
CA ALA A 39 -8.76 -5.78 18.16
C ALA A 39 -7.75 -4.85 17.46
N ASP A 40 -7.16 -3.92 18.21
CA ASP A 40 -6.11 -3.02 17.69
C ASP A 40 -4.85 -3.78 17.24
N LEU A 41 -4.53 -4.91 17.89
CA LEU A 41 -3.45 -5.79 17.44
C LEU A 41 -3.78 -6.53 16.13
N PHE A 42 -5.08 -6.74 15.86
CA PHE A 42 -5.53 -7.43 14.66
C PHE A 42 -5.57 -6.51 13.43
N VAL A 43 -6.12 -5.28 13.50
CA VAL A 43 -6.51 -4.57 12.25
C VAL A 43 -6.19 -3.08 12.09
N GLN A 44 -6.34 -2.20 13.07
CA GLN A 44 -6.19 -0.75 12.82
C GLN A 44 -5.69 -0.04 14.08
N ALA A 45 -5.15 1.16 14.06
CA ALA A 45 -4.32 1.91 13.11
C ALA A 45 -3.46 2.83 14.01
N GLU A 46 -2.49 3.53 13.45
CA GLU A 46 -1.73 4.51 14.22
C GLU A 46 -2.66 5.53 14.91
N GLU A 47 -2.72 5.48 16.23
CA GLU A 47 -2.96 6.65 17.08
C GLU A 47 -1.74 6.83 17.99
N ASP A 48 -0.58 7.16 17.40
CA ASP A 48 0.44 7.91 18.15
C ASP A 48 -0.02 9.39 18.18
N TRP A 49 -1.17 9.68 18.80
CA TRP A 49 -1.42 10.98 19.42
C TRP A 49 -1.97 10.77 20.83
N SER A 50 -1.14 11.15 21.79
CA SER A 50 -1.41 11.26 23.22
C SER A 50 -1.40 9.98 24.06
N SER A 51 -0.19 9.55 24.43
CA SER A 51 0.15 9.46 25.86
C SER A 51 1.67 9.44 26.07
N SER A 52 2.20 10.60 26.49
CA SER A 52 3.44 10.83 27.25
C SER A 52 4.60 9.83 27.11
N SER A 53 5.47 10.08 26.13
CA SER A 53 6.92 9.93 26.32
C SER A 53 7.61 10.90 25.35
N GLU A 54 8.42 11.82 25.86
CA GLU A 54 9.18 12.81 25.08
C GLU A 54 9.86 12.15 23.86
N SER A 55 9.29 12.33 22.68
CA SER A 55 9.92 11.98 21.42
C SER A 55 11.00 13.01 21.14
N VAL A 56 12.22 12.68 21.53
CA VAL A 56 13.40 13.47 21.20
C VAL A 56 13.61 13.39 19.69
N LEU A 57 13.36 14.48 18.97
CA LEU A 57 13.62 14.63 17.54
C LEU A 57 15.13 14.68 17.31
N VAL A 58 15.68 13.81 16.48
CA VAL A 58 17.13 13.78 16.22
C VAL A 58 17.40 14.15 14.77
N CYS A 59 18.33 15.08 14.54
CA CYS A 59 18.79 15.43 13.19
C CYS A 59 19.75 14.36 12.65
N GLU A 60 19.33 13.66 11.60
CA GLU A 60 20.09 12.57 10.98
C GLU A 60 21.02 13.03 9.84
N GLU A 61 20.98 14.31 9.47
CA GLU A 61 21.77 14.86 8.37
C GLU A 61 23.27 14.87 8.66
N SER A 62 24.05 14.24 7.76
CA SER A 62 25.52 14.31 7.64
C SER A 62 26.30 14.38 8.97
N GLY A 63 25.95 13.54 9.94
CA GLY A 63 26.64 13.46 11.23
C GLY A 63 26.25 14.53 12.26
N CYS A 64 25.10 15.19 12.08
CA CYS A 64 24.64 16.25 12.95
C CYS A 64 24.24 15.75 14.34
N ARG A 65 23.35 14.75 14.40
CA ARG A 65 22.89 14.04 15.61
C ARG A 65 22.43 14.92 16.76
N MET A 66 22.04 16.17 16.48
CA MET A 66 21.46 17.05 17.49
C MET A 66 20.05 16.61 17.83
N SER A 67 19.71 16.67 19.11
CA SER A 67 18.46 16.17 19.66
C SER A 67 17.60 17.32 20.18
N PHE A 68 16.31 17.33 19.86
CA PHE A 68 15.38 18.42 20.11
C PHE A 68 14.10 17.90 20.76
N SER A 69 13.56 18.66 21.70
CA SER A 69 12.31 18.32 22.40
C SER A 69 11.07 18.89 21.71
N SER A 70 11.23 19.79 20.73
CA SER A 70 10.14 20.46 20.03
C SER A 70 10.39 20.51 18.52
N ILE A 71 9.32 20.31 17.74
CA ILE A 71 9.32 20.40 16.28
C ILE A 71 9.79 21.79 15.84
N ALA A 72 9.38 22.85 16.54
CA ALA A 72 9.81 24.22 16.23
C ALA A 72 11.32 24.39 16.37
N SER A 73 11.94 23.78 17.39
CA SER A 73 13.39 23.85 17.58
C SER A 73 14.18 22.99 16.58
N PHE A 74 13.60 21.87 16.11
CA PHE A 74 14.19 21.06 15.05
C PHE A 74 14.14 21.78 13.70
N GLU A 75 13.00 22.41 13.38
CA GLU A 75 12.84 23.19 12.16
C GLU A 75 13.82 24.37 12.15
N ASP A 76 13.91 25.12 13.25
CA ASP A 76 14.87 26.21 13.38
C ASP A 76 16.33 25.74 13.18
N HIS A 77 16.69 24.59 13.75
CA HIS A 77 17.99 23.97 13.52
C HIS A 77 18.22 23.60 12.06
N TYR A 78 17.25 22.96 11.41
CA TYR A 78 17.36 22.54 10.01
C TYR A 78 17.49 23.75 9.08
N GLN A 79 16.70 24.80 9.33
CA GLN A 79 16.71 26.04 8.57
C GLN A 79 18.05 26.77 8.63
N HIS A 80 18.70 26.78 9.80
CA HIS A 80 19.99 27.47 9.99
C HIS A 80 21.22 26.61 9.68
N SER A 81 21.12 25.29 9.81
CA SER A 81 22.29 24.38 9.73
C SER A 81 22.31 23.50 8.47
N HIS A 82 21.16 23.24 7.84
CA HIS A 82 21.08 22.27 6.73
C HIS A 82 20.46 22.84 5.46
N ARG A 83 19.65 23.90 5.54
CA ARG A 83 18.91 24.47 4.40
C ARG A 83 19.79 24.79 3.19
N ASN A 84 20.98 25.37 3.43
CA ASN A 84 21.89 25.84 2.39
C ASN A 84 23.21 25.04 2.41
N GLN A 85 23.12 23.71 2.57
CA GLN A 85 24.26 22.82 2.57
C GLN A 85 24.48 22.19 1.19
N CYS A 86 25.71 22.19 0.69
CA CYS A 86 26.03 21.49 -0.55
C CYS A 86 26.02 19.97 -0.33
N ALA A 87 25.21 19.25 -1.11
CA ALA A 87 25.10 17.79 -1.02
C ALA A 87 26.39 17.04 -1.40
N VAL A 88 27.29 17.67 -2.16
CA VAL A 88 28.52 17.01 -2.67
C VAL A 88 29.69 17.19 -1.70
N CYS A 89 29.91 18.39 -1.18
CA CYS A 89 31.06 18.70 -0.32
C CYS A 89 30.70 18.95 1.15
N GLY A 90 29.41 19.07 1.47
CA GLY A 90 28.90 19.30 2.83
C GLY A 90 29.12 20.70 3.39
N LEU A 91 29.63 21.65 2.59
CA LEU A 91 29.82 23.05 3.01
C LEU A 91 28.47 23.76 3.18
N GLN A 92 28.38 24.58 4.23
CA GLN A 92 27.21 25.40 4.54
C GLN A 92 27.42 26.83 4.06
N PHE A 93 26.38 27.39 3.44
CA PHE A 93 26.37 28.74 2.87
C PHE A 93 25.31 29.62 3.53
N PRO A 94 25.52 30.95 3.61
CA PRO A 94 24.58 31.86 4.27
C PRO A 94 23.25 32.02 3.50
N ASN A 95 23.28 31.88 2.18
CA ASN A 95 22.10 32.00 1.33
C ASN A 95 22.17 31.01 0.15
N VAL A 96 21.03 30.80 -0.50
CA VAL A 96 20.90 29.90 -1.66
C VAL A 96 21.79 30.36 -2.82
N TYR A 97 21.91 31.67 -3.04
CA TYR A 97 22.74 32.24 -4.11
C TYR A 97 24.21 31.83 -4.00
N CYS A 98 24.81 31.92 -2.81
CA CYS A 98 26.19 31.51 -2.57
C CYS A 98 26.38 30.00 -2.74
N LEU A 99 25.37 29.19 -2.37
CA LEU A 99 25.37 27.75 -2.60
C LEU A 99 25.33 27.40 -4.09
N GLU A 100 24.52 28.11 -4.87
CA GLU A 100 24.43 27.95 -6.33
C GLU A 100 25.75 28.35 -7.01
N LEU A 101 26.31 29.51 -6.67
CA LEU A 101 27.62 29.94 -7.16
C LEU A 101 28.72 28.90 -6.85
N HIS A 102 28.73 28.37 -5.63
CA HIS A 102 29.66 27.30 -5.26
C HIS A 102 29.46 26.05 -6.11
N SER A 103 28.21 25.63 -6.31
CA SER A 103 27.88 24.44 -7.09
C SER A 103 28.32 24.59 -8.55
N ASP A 104 28.12 25.77 -9.13
CA ASP A 104 28.56 26.09 -10.49
C ASP A 104 30.09 26.13 -10.59
N GLU A 105 30.77 26.83 -9.70
CA GLU A 105 32.23 27.02 -9.79
C GLU A 105 33.03 25.75 -9.47
N THR A 106 32.54 24.90 -8.57
CA THR A 106 33.32 23.76 -8.03
C THR A 106 32.83 22.40 -8.52
N HIS A 107 31.53 22.22 -8.68
CA HIS A 107 30.91 20.93 -8.97
C HIS A 107 30.39 20.80 -10.41
N CYS A 108 30.09 21.90 -11.10
CA CYS A 108 29.57 21.87 -12.46
C CYS A 108 30.68 21.62 -13.49
N SER A 109 30.53 20.55 -14.28
CA SER A 109 31.45 20.22 -15.38
C SER A 109 31.43 21.27 -16.50
N ILE A 110 30.28 21.89 -16.74
CA ILE A 110 30.10 22.94 -17.77
C ILE A 110 30.99 24.15 -17.45
N PHE A 111 31.08 24.54 -16.17
CA PHE A 111 31.93 25.65 -15.75
C PHE A 111 33.41 25.37 -16.04
N LYS A 112 33.88 24.14 -15.73
CA LYS A 112 35.25 23.70 -16.02
C LYS A 112 35.54 23.73 -17.53
N THR A 113 34.65 23.18 -18.35
CA THR A 113 34.81 23.16 -19.81
C THR A 113 34.79 24.56 -20.43
N LYS A 114 33.95 25.47 -19.92
CA LYS A 114 33.92 26.88 -20.39
C LYS A 114 35.24 27.59 -20.10
N ARG A 115 35.80 27.38 -18.89
CA ARG A 115 37.09 27.96 -18.48
C ARG A 115 38.28 27.39 -19.27
N GLU A 116 38.24 26.11 -19.62
CA GLU A 116 39.28 25.46 -20.45
C GLU A 116 39.29 25.98 -21.89
N ARG A 117 38.11 26.32 -22.44
CA ARG A 117 37.98 26.88 -23.79
C ARG A 117 38.32 28.37 -23.85
N ASP A 118 37.92 29.14 -22.84
CA ASP A 118 38.21 30.56 -22.73
C ASP A 118 38.56 30.90 -21.28
N ALA A 119 39.86 30.99 -21.01
CA ALA A 119 40.37 31.30 -19.69
C ALA A 119 40.16 32.78 -19.29
N SER A 120 39.83 33.65 -20.25
CA SER A 120 39.63 35.08 -20.03
C SER A 120 38.17 35.48 -19.83
N ALA A 121 37.24 34.53 -20.00
CA ALA A 121 35.82 34.76 -19.81
C ALA A 121 35.48 35.12 -18.34
N ALA A 122 34.67 36.17 -18.16
CA ALA A 122 34.24 36.64 -16.85
C ALA A 122 33.12 35.75 -16.26
N LEU A 123 33.50 34.57 -15.78
CA LEU A 123 32.57 33.54 -15.28
C LEU A 123 32.29 33.62 -13.76
N PHE A 124 33.14 34.29 -12.98
CA PHE A 124 32.99 34.40 -11.52
C PHE A 124 32.11 35.59 -11.15
N HIS A 125 30.93 35.34 -10.57
CA HIS A 125 29.99 36.39 -10.17
C HIS A 125 30.24 36.83 -8.73
N CYS A 126 29.94 38.09 -8.40
CA CYS A 126 30.03 38.59 -7.03
C CYS A 126 29.14 37.78 -6.07
N TYR A 127 29.52 37.66 -4.80
CA TYR A 127 28.73 36.95 -3.79
C TYR A 127 27.44 37.68 -3.37
N GLU A 128 27.33 38.97 -3.69
CA GLU A 128 26.16 39.79 -3.39
C GLU A 128 25.10 39.63 -4.50
N PRO A 129 23.89 39.10 -4.21
CA PRO A 129 22.86 38.86 -5.24
C PRO A 129 22.43 40.11 -6.00
N THR A 130 22.55 41.28 -5.38
CA THR A 130 22.19 42.57 -5.99
C THR A 130 23.31 43.17 -6.85
N CYS A 131 24.50 42.55 -6.88
CA CYS A 131 25.66 43.04 -7.62
C CYS A 131 25.87 42.26 -8.93
N SER A 132 25.70 42.93 -10.07
CA SER A 132 25.84 42.31 -11.41
C SER A 132 27.28 42.23 -11.94
N LYS A 133 28.30 42.45 -11.10
CA LYS A 133 29.71 42.42 -11.55
C LYS A 133 30.23 40.99 -11.63
N SER A 134 30.89 40.66 -12.74
CA SER A 134 31.56 39.38 -12.97
C SER A 134 33.04 39.54 -13.31
N TYR A 135 33.82 38.50 -13.04
CA TYR A 135 35.29 38.52 -13.05
C TYR A 135 35.84 37.28 -13.73
N ALA A 136 37.02 37.42 -14.35
CA ALA A 136 37.76 36.30 -14.96
C ALA A 136 38.49 35.42 -13.92
N SER A 137 38.78 35.96 -12.73
CA SER A 137 39.45 35.23 -11.65
C SER A 137 38.67 35.29 -10.33
N SER A 138 38.76 34.21 -9.56
CA SER A 138 38.20 34.15 -8.20
C SER A 138 38.79 35.21 -7.27
N ASP A 139 40.06 35.55 -7.46
CA ASP A 139 40.79 36.50 -6.61
C ASP A 139 40.37 37.94 -6.87
N ALA A 140 40.10 38.28 -8.14
CA ALA A 140 39.54 39.59 -8.51
C ALA A 140 38.13 39.75 -7.94
N ARG A 141 37.30 38.70 -8.04
CA ARG A 141 35.98 38.67 -7.38
C ARG A 141 36.09 38.87 -5.88
N ASN A 142 36.96 38.09 -5.21
CA ASN A 142 37.11 38.15 -3.75
C ASN A 142 37.52 39.56 -3.28
N SER A 143 38.45 40.20 -4.00
CA SER A 143 38.87 41.58 -3.71
C SER A 143 37.71 42.56 -3.85
N HIS A 144 36.90 42.44 -4.90
CA HIS A 144 35.72 43.29 -5.09
C HIS A 144 34.67 43.08 -3.98
N SER A 145 34.35 41.83 -3.67
CA SER A 145 33.37 41.49 -2.63
C SER A 145 33.79 41.99 -1.25
N GLU A 146 35.09 41.98 -0.94
CA GLU A 146 35.60 42.52 0.32
C GLU A 146 35.58 44.06 0.34
N MET A 147 36.00 44.72 -0.74
CA MET A 147 36.11 46.19 -0.77
C MET A 147 34.75 46.89 -0.85
N GLU A 148 33.84 46.40 -1.68
CA GLU A 148 32.57 47.09 -1.98
C GLU A 148 31.41 46.60 -1.09
N HIS A 149 31.45 45.34 -0.65
CA HIS A 149 30.37 44.71 0.10
C HIS A 149 30.78 44.22 1.50
N GLY A 150 32.07 44.29 1.86
CA GLY A 150 32.56 43.79 3.14
C GLY A 150 32.46 42.26 3.31
N ILE A 151 32.24 41.51 2.22
CA ILE A 151 32.01 40.07 2.26
C ILE A 151 33.34 39.35 2.09
N ARG A 152 33.80 38.66 3.16
CA ARG A 152 34.99 37.82 3.14
C ARG A 152 34.65 36.36 2.88
N LEU A 153 35.41 35.70 2.00
CA LEU A 153 35.24 34.28 1.67
C LEU A 153 35.31 33.35 2.90
N SER A 154 36.15 33.68 3.87
CA SER A 154 36.26 32.94 5.14
C SER A 154 34.95 32.94 5.96
N THR A 155 34.07 33.92 5.73
CA THR A 155 32.79 34.08 6.43
C THR A 155 31.64 33.42 5.67
N LEU A 156 31.84 33.10 4.39
CA LEU A 156 30.82 32.49 3.52
C LEU A 156 30.75 30.95 3.62
N CYS A 157 31.79 30.33 4.17
CA CYS A 157 31.87 28.88 4.35
C CYS A 157 32.15 28.57 5.83
N PHE A 158 31.13 28.10 6.55
CA PHE A 158 31.35 27.62 7.91
C PHE A 158 32.02 26.26 7.85
N ASN A 159 33.25 26.18 8.38
CA ASN A 159 34.00 24.93 8.50
C ASN A 159 33.41 24.07 9.62
N GLY A 160 32.24 23.49 9.37
CA GLY A 160 31.72 22.34 10.09
C GLY A 160 32.48 21.05 9.75
N ARG A 161 33.80 21.08 9.54
CA ARG A 161 34.61 19.85 9.58
C ARG A 161 34.66 19.37 11.03
N ARG A 162 33.56 18.81 11.53
CA ARG A 162 33.60 17.97 12.73
C ARG A 162 34.54 16.82 12.39
N LYS A 163 35.70 16.79 13.06
CA LYS A 163 36.60 15.63 13.03
C LYS A 163 35.74 14.39 13.31
N LEU A 164 35.73 13.44 12.38
CA LEU A 164 35.21 12.10 12.63
C LEU A 164 35.76 11.62 13.98
N PRO A 165 34.92 11.17 14.94
CA PRO A 165 35.45 10.59 16.15
C PRO A 165 36.25 9.35 15.74
N THR A 166 37.56 9.38 15.98
CA THR A 166 38.44 8.24 15.83
C THR A 166 37.89 7.10 16.67
N ARG A 167 37.68 5.96 16.03
CA ARG A 167 37.29 4.68 16.62
C ARG A 167 38.18 4.44 17.85
N ARG A 168 37.64 4.66 19.06
CA ARG A 168 38.34 4.31 20.31
C ARG A 168 38.57 2.79 20.26
N LYS A 169 39.84 2.38 20.21
CA LYS A 169 40.23 0.98 20.41
C LYS A 169 39.73 0.55 21.79
N ALA A 170 39.10 -0.62 21.84
CA ALA A 170 38.70 -1.27 23.09
C ALA A 170 39.92 -1.39 24.02
N PRO A 171 39.81 -1.05 25.32
CA PRO A 171 40.88 -1.35 26.26
C PRO A 171 40.96 -2.86 26.45
N SER A 172 42.17 -3.39 26.36
CA SER A 172 42.55 -4.74 26.76
C SER A 172 42.27 -4.94 28.25
N LEU A 173 41.70 -6.09 28.57
CA LEU A 173 41.60 -6.64 29.92
C LEU A 173 43.01 -6.82 30.47
N ASP A 174 43.31 -6.21 31.61
CA ASP A 174 44.16 -6.77 32.67
C ASP A 174 44.08 -5.89 33.93
N ALA A 175 44.19 -6.56 35.08
CA ALA A 175 44.37 -6.08 36.46
C ALA A 175 43.13 -5.92 37.38
N ASP A 176 43.11 -6.89 38.30
CA ASP A 176 42.90 -6.79 39.75
C ASP A 176 41.49 -6.66 40.35
N LEU A 177 41.04 -7.85 40.76
CA LEU A 177 40.15 -8.14 41.87
C LEU A 177 40.73 -7.61 43.20
N SER A 178 40.04 -6.66 43.84
CA SER A 178 39.74 -6.71 45.28
C SER A 178 38.95 -5.49 45.73
N ASN A 179 37.88 -5.75 46.51
CA ASN A 179 37.02 -4.80 47.24
C ASN A 179 35.94 -4.10 46.39
N LEU A 180 34.63 -4.13 46.66
CA LEU A 180 33.88 -4.48 47.86
C LEU A 180 32.37 -4.68 47.56
N SER A 181 31.75 -5.55 48.36
CA SER A 181 30.33 -5.67 48.76
C SER A 181 29.16 -5.67 47.75
N ILE A 182 28.48 -6.82 47.80
CA ILE A 182 27.16 -7.15 47.25
C ILE A 182 26.04 -6.36 47.98
N SER A 183 25.16 -5.71 47.23
CA SER A 183 23.73 -5.61 47.61
C SER A 183 22.83 -5.64 46.38
N SER A 184 21.89 -6.60 46.41
CA SER A 184 20.93 -6.96 45.38
C SER A 184 19.89 -5.87 45.08
N SER A 185 19.71 -5.49 43.81
CA SER A 185 18.39 -5.19 43.23
C SER A 185 18.42 -5.00 41.70
N ARG A 186 17.79 -5.95 41.01
CA ARG A 186 16.91 -5.87 39.81
C ARG A 186 17.19 -4.85 38.68
N ALA A 187 17.19 -5.44 37.47
CA ALA A 187 16.74 -4.93 36.18
C ALA A 187 17.73 -4.10 35.32
N ALA A 188 18.35 -4.78 34.34
CA ALA A 188 18.99 -4.17 33.19
C ALA A 188 17.94 -3.63 32.19
N PRO A 189 18.05 -2.39 31.70
CA PRO A 189 17.19 -1.89 30.64
C PRO A 189 17.67 -2.41 29.28
N LYS A 190 16.90 -3.30 28.66
CA LYS A 190 17.07 -3.70 27.26
C LYS A 190 16.53 -2.57 26.36
N LEU A 191 17.44 -1.85 25.71
CA LEU A 191 17.15 -0.98 24.57
C LEU A 191 16.65 -1.84 23.39
N LEU A 192 15.33 -2.05 23.31
CA LEU A 192 14.69 -2.55 22.10
C LEU A 192 14.37 -1.37 21.19
N ALA A 193 15.08 -1.30 20.06
CA ALA A 193 14.71 -0.44 18.94
C ALA A 193 13.24 -0.70 18.57
N ARG A 194 12.41 0.37 18.59
CA ARG A 194 10.98 0.33 18.26
C ARG A 194 10.85 0.04 16.76
N VAL A 195 10.71 -1.24 16.41
CA VAL A 195 10.30 -1.69 15.07
C VAL A 195 8.91 -1.10 14.79
N PRO A 196 8.64 -0.53 13.60
CA PRO A 196 7.30 -0.04 13.26
C PRO A 196 6.28 -1.18 13.44
N ARG A 197 5.32 -0.99 14.36
CA ARG A 197 4.34 -2.03 14.74
C ARG A 197 3.16 -2.03 13.76
N ALA A 198 3.36 -2.54 12.55
CA ALA A 198 2.23 -2.80 11.65
C ALA A 198 1.28 -3.88 12.24
N PRO A 199 -0.05 -3.71 12.19
CA PRO A 199 -1.04 -4.70 12.66
C PRO A 199 -0.86 -6.09 12.02
N ALA A 200 -1.32 -7.14 12.70
CA ALA A 200 -1.17 -8.52 12.22
C ALA A 200 -1.78 -8.72 10.82
N GLY A 201 -3.02 -8.24 10.58
CA GLY A 201 -3.70 -8.36 9.29
C GLY A 201 -2.93 -7.69 8.13
N ASN A 202 -2.36 -6.50 8.36
CA ASN A 202 -1.57 -5.79 7.36
C ASN A 202 -0.24 -6.49 7.03
N LEU A 203 0.40 -7.12 8.02
CA LEU A 203 1.59 -7.93 7.79
C LEU A 203 1.30 -9.18 6.96
N PHE A 204 0.15 -9.82 7.16
CA PHE A 204 -0.30 -10.95 6.32
C PHE A 204 -0.62 -10.51 4.89
N LYS A 205 -1.25 -9.34 4.70
CA LYS A 205 -1.48 -8.76 3.35
C LYS A 205 -0.17 -8.52 2.60
N ILE A 206 0.84 -7.96 3.26
CA ILE A 206 2.18 -7.74 2.67
C ILE A 206 2.86 -9.08 2.33
N SER A 207 2.63 -10.09 3.16
CA SER A 207 3.19 -11.44 2.97
C SER A 207 2.39 -12.29 1.94
N LYS A 208 1.31 -11.74 1.35
CA LYS A 208 0.40 -12.40 0.40
C LYS A 208 -0.33 -13.63 0.97
N LEU A 209 -0.40 -13.74 2.30
CA LEU A 209 -1.16 -14.75 3.02
C LEU A 209 -2.60 -14.25 3.19
N TRP A 210 -3.38 -14.34 2.12
CA TRP A 210 -4.69 -13.71 2.03
C TRP A 210 -5.75 -14.37 2.92
N LYS A 211 -5.64 -15.68 3.18
CA LYS A 211 -6.58 -16.40 4.05
C LYS A 211 -6.41 -15.97 5.50
N GLU A 212 -5.17 -16.05 5.98
CA GLU A 212 -4.80 -15.68 7.35
C GLU A 212 -4.98 -14.18 7.61
N ALA A 213 -4.76 -13.35 6.59
CA ALA A 213 -5.14 -11.94 6.63
C ALA A 213 -6.65 -11.80 6.87
N GLY A 214 -7.48 -12.44 6.03
CA GLY A 214 -8.94 -12.43 6.16
C GLY A 214 -9.41 -12.89 7.55
N ASP A 215 -8.85 -13.98 8.07
CA ASP A 215 -9.16 -14.52 9.40
C ASP A 215 -8.81 -13.53 10.53
N ALA A 216 -7.72 -12.77 10.38
CA ALA A 216 -7.35 -11.72 11.33
C ALA A 216 -8.34 -10.54 11.29
N PHE A 217 -8.79 -10.16 10.08
CA PHE A 217 -9.76 -9.07 9.91
C PHE A 217 -11.15 -9.42 10.47
N VAL A 218 -11.63 -10.64 10.23
CA VAL A 218 -12.91 -11.15 10.78
C VAL A 218 -12.90 -11.11 12.29
N ARG A 219 -11.84 -11.65 12.93
CA ARG A 219 -11.75 -11.67 14.40
C ARG A 219 -11.73 -10.29 15.01
N SER A 220 -11.06 -9.33 14.37
CA SER A 220 -11.12 -7.94 14.83
C SER A 220 -12.52 -7.36 14.72
N ALA A 221 -13.22 -7.66 13.62
CA ALA A 221 -14.57 -7.18 13.40
C ALA A 221 -15.55 -7.77 14.43
N GLU A 222 -15.45 -9.07 14.73
CA GLU A 222 -16.23 -9.73 15.79
C GLU A 222 -16.03 -9.08 17.16
N ILE A 223 -14.79 -8.72 17.50
CA ILE A 223 -14.49 -8.02 18.75
C ILE A 223 -15.14 -6.64 18.78
N HIS A 224 -15.08 -5.86 17.69
CA HIS A 224 -15.74 -4.56 17.62
C HIS A 224 -17.27 -4.65 17.65
N VAL A 225 -17.86 -5.70 17.07
CA VAL A 225 -19.29 -5.99 17.19
C VAL A 225 -19.65 -6.31 18.64
N ALA A 226 -18.84 -7.12 19.32
CA ALA A 226 -19.05 -7.47 20.73
C ALA A 226 -18.88 -6.26 21.67
N ALA A 227 -18.05 -5.28 21.29
CA ALA A 227 -17.83 -4.05 22.05
C ALA A 227 -18.98 -3.01 21.91
N ALA A 228 -20.03 -3.29 21.11
CA ALA A 228 -21.25 -2.50 20.89
C ALA A 228 -21.12 -1.06 20.35
N ASP A 229 -20.02 -0.35 20.63
CA ASP A 229 -19.84 1.08 20.30
C ASP A 229 -19.11 1.33 18.96
N ARG A 230 -18.51 0.31 18.33
CA ARG A 230 -17.65 0.46 17.13
C ARG A 230 -18.17 -0.24 15.87
N LYS A 231 -19.45 -0.02 15.53
CA LYS A 231 -20.09 -0.67 14.36
C LYS A 231 -19.46 -0.26 13.01
N HIS A 232 -18.99 0.98 12.90
CA HIS A 232 -18.34 1.48 11.68
C HIS A 232 -16.98 0.82 11.46
N ASP A 233 -16.19 0.65 12.53
CA ASP A 233 -14.89 -0.01 12.47
C ASP A 233 -15.05 -1.51 12.18
N ALA A 234 -16.08 -2.15 12.77
CA ALA A 234 -16.44 -3.52 12.44
C ALA A 234 -16.76 -3.70 10.95
N ALA A 235 -17.57 -2.80 10.36
CA ALA A 235 -17.89 -2.81 8.94
C ALA A 235 -16.65 -2.55 8.06
N SER A 236 -15.75 -1.65 8.46
CA SER A 236 -14.50 -1.44 7.73
C SER A 236 -13.63 -2.71 7.72
N ASN A 237 -13.58 -3.42 8.85
CA ASN A 237 -12.76 -4.62 9.01
C ASN A 237 -13.34 -5.82 8.24
N TYR A 238 -14.66 -6.01 8.24
CA TYR A 238 -15.30 -7.02 7.42
C TYR A 238 -15.13 -6.73 5.91
N ALA A 239 -15.16 -5.48 5.47
CA ALA A 239 -14.90 -5.11 4.08
C ALA A 239 -13.45 -5.41 3.65
N GLU A 240 -12.47 -5.18 4.55
CA GLU A 240 -11.07 -5.56 4.34
C GLU A 240 -10.86 -7.08 4.35
N ALA A 241 -11.60 -7.81 5.20
CA ALA A 241 -11.62 -9.26 5.20
C ALA A 241 -12.14 -9.80 3.86
N ALA A 242 -13.27 -9.29 3.39
CA ALA A 242 -13.89 -9.68 2.11
C ALA A 242 -12.96 -9.39 0.92
N ASN A 243 -12.20 -8.28 0.96
CA ASN A 243 -11.17 -7.99 -0.03
C ASN A 243 -10.04 -9.03 -0.05
N CYS A 244 -9.65 -9.55 1.11
CA CYS A 244 -8.66 -10.62 1.22
C CYS A 244 -9.22 -11.95 0.73
N TYR A 245 -10.43 -12.34 1.15
CA TYR A 245 -11.08 -13.58 0.73
C TYR A 245 -11.39 -13.61 -0.76
N ARG A 246 -11.69 -12.47 -1.40
CA ARG A 246 -11.93 -12.41 -2.86
C ARG A 246 -10.77 -12.99 -3.69
N LYS A 247 -9.56 -13.06 -3.14
CA LYS A 247 -8.37 -13.64 -3.79
C LYS A 247 -8.18 -15.14 -3.50
N VAL A 248 -8.77 -15.67 -2.43
CA VAL A 248 -8.63 -17.07 -1.99
C VAL A 248 -9.91 -17.85 -2.27
N ASN A 249 -11.01 -17.38 -1.68
CA ASN A 249 -12.34 -17.97 -1.80
C ASN A 249 -13.38 -16.87 -2.07
N PRO A 250 -13.76 -16.66 -3.34
CA PRO A 250 -14.76 -15.65 -3.71
C PRO A 250 -16.16 -15.93 -3.15
N GLN A 251 -16.47 -17.16 -2.73
CA GLN A 251 -17.77 -17.51 -2.15
C GLN A 251 -17.91 -16.92 -0.75
N GLU A 252 -16.93 -17.18 0.13
CA GLU A 252 -16.88 -16.60 1.47
C GLU A 252 -16.90 -15.06 1.41
N ALA A 253 -16.15 -14.47 0.47
CA ALA A 253 -16.16 -13.02 0.25
C ALA A 253 -17.55 -12.47 -0.10
N ALA A 254 -18.34 -13.21 -0.89
CA ALA A 254 -19.69 -12.80 -1.25
C ALA A 254 -20.64 -12.81 -0.05
N ASP A 255 -20.51 -13.79 0.84
CA ASP A 255 -21.34 -13.91 2.04
C ASP A 255 -21.06 -12.76 3.02
N PHE A 256 -19.79 -12.36 3.17
CA PHE A 256 -19.43 -11.16 3.95
C PHE A 256 -20.03 -9.89 3.36
N TYR A 257 -19.90 -9.65 2.05
CA TYR A 257 -20.48 -8.46 1.42
C TYR A 257 -22.02 -8.46 1.41
N LYS A 258 -22.67 -9.63 1.41
CA LYS A 258 -24.13 -9.75 1.58
C LYS A 258 -24.55 -9.31 2.98
N GLY A 259 -23.77 -9.65 4.01
CA GLY A 259 -24.03 -9.23 5.40
C GLY A 259 -23.87 -7.73 5.65
N GLU A 260 -22.96 -7.06 4.94
CA GLU A 260 -22.72 -5.61 5.06
C GLU A 260 -23.67 -4.72 4.23
N GLU A 261 -24.65 -5.32 3.55
CA GLU A 261 -25.51 -4.64 2.57
C GLU A 261 -24.76 -4.00 1.38
N SER A 262 -23.46 -4.28 1.22
CA SER A 262 -22.60 -3.81 0.12
C SER A 262 -22.81 -4.63 -1.15
N ARG A 263 -24.00 -4.51 -1.75
CA ARG A 263 -24.42 -5.35 -2.89
C ARG A 263 -23.53 -5.24 -4.13
N SER A 264 -23.06 -4.05 -4.48
CA SER A 264 -22.19 -3.87 -5.67
C SER A 264 -20.86 -4.64 -5.57
N SER A 265 -20.31 -4.76 -4.36
CA SER A 265 -19.08 -5.54 -4.11
C SER A 265 -19.38 -7.04 -4.02
N ALA A 266 -20.52 -7.41 -3.44
CA ALA A 266 -21.02 -8.79 -3.43
C ALA A 266 -21.20 -9.32 -4.86
N THR A 267 -21.87 -8.54 -5.73
CA THR A 267 -22.08 -8.89 -7.14
C THR A 267 -20.78 -9.20 -7.86
N LYS A 268 -19.74 -8.37 -7.69
CA LYS A 268 -18.42 -8.62 -8.29
C LYS A 268 -17.77 -9.92 -7.80
N CYS A 269 -18.00 -10.32 -6.55
CA CYS A 269 -17.50 -11.60 -6.03
C CYS A 269 -18.33 -12.77 -6.56
N LEU A 270 -19.66 -12.65 -6.58
CA LEU A 270 -20.59 -13.65 -7.11
C LEU A 270 -20.31 -13.95 -8.58
N ILE A 271 -20.07 -12.93 -9.41
CA ILE A 271 -19.70 -13.11 -10.82
C ILE A 271 -18.44 -13.99 -10.94
N LYS A 272 -17.42 -13.75 -10.10
CA LYS A 272 -16.21 -14.60 -10.08
C LYS A 272 -16.51 -16.02 -9.63
N VAL A 273 -17.36 -16.20 -8.61
CA VAL A 273 -17.81 -17.54 -8.21
C VAL A 273 -18.48 -18.25 -9.39
N GLY A 274 -19.38 -17.56 -10.10
CA GLY A 274 -20.05 -18.10 -11.29
C GLY A 274 -19.07 -18.48 -12.39
N GLN A 275 -18.07 -17.63 -12.66
CA GLN A 275 -17.01 -17.91 -13.62
C GLN A 275 -16.18 -19.14 -13.25
N TYR A 276 -15.81 -19.30 -11.97
CA TYR A 276 -15.09 -20.48 -11.49
C TYR A 276 -15.97 -21.73 -11.53
N ALA A 277 -17.25 -21.64 -11.17
CA ALA A 277 -18.19 -22.76 -11.27
C ALA A 277 -18.33 -23.24 -12.72
N ALA A 278 -18.41 -22.32 -13.69
CA ALA A 278 -18.44 -22.66 -15.11
C ALA A 278 -17.12 -23.31 -15.60
N GLN A 279 -15.97 -22.92 -15.06
CA GLN A 279 -14.68 -23.57 -15.35
C GLN A 279 -14.61 -25.00 -14.81
N LEU A 280 -15.26 -25.25 -13.67
CA LEU A 280 -15.40 -26.57 -13.05
C LEU A 280 -16.54 -27.41 -13.66
N GLU A 281 -17.17 -26.93 -14.73
CA GLU A 281 -18.28 -27.59 -15.44
C GLU A 281 -19.57 -27.74 -14.60
N ASP A 282 -19.66 -27.07 -13.46
CA ASP A 282 -20.91 -26.93 -12.69
C ASP A 282 -21.74 -25.76 -13.24
N TYR A 283 -22.26 -25.95 -14.45
CA TYR A 283 -23.05 -24.93 -15.16
C TYR A 283 -24.35 -24.59 -14.43
N LYS A 284 -24.99 -25.57 -13.77
CA LYS A 284 -26.25 -25.36 -13.04
C LYS A 284 -26.08 -24.36 -11.90
N ARG A 285 -24.99 -24.48 -11.14
CA ARG A 285 -24.66 -23.51 -10.08
C ARG A 285 -24.31 -22.14 -10.66
N ALA A 286 -23.52 -22.10 -11.74
CA ALA A 286 -23.14 -20.84 -12.40
C ALA A 286 -24.36 -20.05 -12.89
N ILE A 287 -25.30 -20.72 -13.55
CA ILE A 287 -26.56 -20.14 -14.04
C ILE A 287 -27.32 -19.47 -12.90
N LYS A 288 -27.55 -20.19 -11.80
CA LYS A 288 -28.30 -19.64 -10.66
C LYS A 288 -27.68 -18.35 -10.13
N ILE A 289 -26.35 -18.29 -10.06
CA ILE A 289 -25.61 -17.12 -9.58
C ILE A 289 -25.73 -15.96 -10.57
N PHE A 290 -25.52 -16.22 -11.88
CA PHE A 290 -25.62 -15.18 -12.91
C PHE A 290 -27.03 -14.63 -13.05
N GLU A 291 -28.06 -15.48 -12.94
CA GLU A 291 -29.46 -15.03 -12.97
C GLU A 291 -29.83 -14.16 -11.76
N GLU A 292 -29.44 -14.57 -10.54
CA GLU A 292 -29.68 -13.77 -9.32
C GLU A 292 -29.05 -12.37 -9.46
N VAL A 293 -27.81 -12.31 -9.94
CA VAL A 293 -27.08 -11.07 -10.18
C VAL A 293 -27.74 -10.23 -11.28
N ALA A 294 -28.08 -10.83 -12.42
CA ALA A 294 -28.59 -10.12 -13.58
C ALA A 294 -29.99 -9.53 -13.33
N ILE A 295 -30.87 -10.27 -12.64
CA ILE A 295 -32.20 -9.78 -12.26
C ILE A 295 -32.05 -8.56 -11.35
N TRP A 296 -31.21 -8.65 -10.31
CA TRP A 296 -30.96 -7.53 -9.41
C TRP A 296 -30.41 -6.29 -10.14
N GLU A 297 -29.45 -6.47 -11.07
CA GLU A 297 -28.92 -5.34 -11.84
C GLU A 297 -29.92 -4.77 -12.84
N SER A 298 -30.85 -5.58 -13.36
CA SER A 298 -31.88 -5.14 -14.31
C SER A 298 -32.89 -4.18 -13.69
N ASP A 299 -33.16 -4.34 -12.39
CA ASP A 299 -34.03 -3.43 -11.62
C ASP A 299 -33.44 -2.02 -11.51
N HIS A 300 -32.11 -1.90 -11.53
CA HIS A 300 -31.41 -0.63 -11.35
C HIS A 300 -31.15 0.05 -12.71
N PRO A 301 -31.72 1.24 -12.99
CA PRO A 301 -31.56 1.91 -14.28
C PRO A 301 -30.12 2.18 -14.72
N THR A 302 -29.21 2.37 -13.76
CA THR A 302 -27.78 2.64 -13.99
C THR A 302 -26.97 1.39 -14.35
N LEU A 303 -27.42 0.20 -13.95
CA LEU A 303 -26.71 -1.06 -14.14
C LEU A 303 -27.25 -1.90 -15.30
N LYS A 304 -28.26 -1.40 -16.02
CA LYS A 304 -28.86 -2.09 -17.18
C LYS A 304 -27.86 -2.57 -18.22
N TYR A 305 -26.79 -1.81 -18.47
CA TYR A 305 -25.74 -2.22 -19.42
C TYR A 305 -24.88 -3.37 -18.89
N ALA A 306 -24.61 -3.41 -17.58
CA ALA A 306 -23.90 -4.52 -16.94
C ALA A 306 -24.76 -5.79 -16.92
N ALA A 307 -26.05 -5.65 -16.64
CA ALA A 307 -27.01 -6.75 -16.61
C ALA A 307 -27.01 -7.55 -17.92
N LYS A 308 -26.91 -6.89 -19.08
CA LYS A 308 -26.83 -7.56 -20.40
C LYS A 308 -25.66 -8.54 -20.49
N ASN A 309 -24.51 -8.15 -19.97
CA ASN A 309 -23.33 -9.02 -19.96
C ASN A 309 -23.55 -10.25 -19.07
N HIS A 310 -24.21 -10.09 -17.92
CA HIS A 310 -24.47 -11.21 -17.01
C HIS A 310 -25.57 -12.15 -17.53
N PHE A 311 -26.61 -11.62 -18.18
CA PHE A 311 -27.58 -12.44 -18.92
C PHE A 311 -26.90 -13.24 -20.03
N PHE A 312 -25.96 -12.63 -20.75
CA PHE A 312 -25.16 -13.33 -21.76
C PHE A 312 -24.29 -14.44 -21.16
N GLN A 313 -23.64 -14.20 -20.01
CA GLN A 313 -22.87 -15.23 -19.30
C GLN A 313 -23.74 -16.41 -18.86
N SER A 314 -24.94 -16.14 -18.35
CA SER A 314 -25.94 -17.18 -18.02
C SER A 314 -26.34 -17.97 -19.26
N LEU A 315 -26.64 -17.28 -20.37
CA LEU A 315 -27.04 -17.89 -21.63
C LEU A 315 -25.97 -18.82 -22.21
N LEU A 316 -24.69 -18.43 -22.14
CA LEU A 316 -23.57 -19.30 -22.53
C LEU A 316 -23.49 -20.57 -21.67
N CYS A 317 -23.81 -20.48 -20.38
CA CYS A 317 -23.85 -21.65 -19.51
C CYS A 317 -25.03 -22.57 -19.87
N TYR A 318 -26.20 -22.03 -20.23
CA TYR A 318 -27.32 -22.83 -20.75
C TYR A 318 -26.96 -23.51 -22.09
N LEU A 319 -26.30 -22.80 -23.00
CA LEU A 319 -25.84 -23.37 -24.28
C LEU A 319 -24.84 -24.53 -24.11
N CYS A 320 -24.10 -24.56 -22.99
CA CYS A 320 -23.23 -25.70 -22.66
C CYS A 320 -24.01 -26.92 -22.11
N LEU A 321 -25.28 -26.74 -21.71
CA LEU A 321 -26.13 -27.80 -21.18
C LEU A 321 -27.12 -28.31 -22.22
N ASP A 322 -27.97 -27.42 -22.74
CA ASP A 322 -29.00 -27.74 -23.74
C ASP A 322 -29.34 -26.48 -24.57
N TRP A 323 -29.38 -26.66 -25.88
CA TRP A 323 -29.79 -25.62 -26.83
C TRP A 323 -31.25 -25.19 -26.67
N LEU A 324 -32.16 -26.12 -26.40
CA LEU A 324 -33.59 -25.83 -26.32
C LEU A 324 -33.90 -24.95 -25.09
N ASP A 325 -33.30 -25.28 -23.95
CA ASP A 325 -33.41 -24.47 -22.73
C ASP A 325 -32.85 -23.05 -22.95
N ALA A 326 -31.74 -22.92 -23.68
CA ALA A 326 -31.18 -21.62 -24.02
C ALA A 326 -32.16 -20.75 -24.82
N GLN A 327 -32.94 -21.31 -25.75
CA GLN A 327 -33.96 -20.56 -26.49
C GLN A 327 -35.13 -20.10 -25.61
N HIS A 328 -35.58 -20.94 -24.67
CA HIS A 328 -36.64 -20.56 -23.74
C HIS A 328 -36.19 -19.44 -22.79
N VAL A 329 -34.97 -19.55 -22.29
CA VAL A 329 -34.37 -18.55 -21.39
C VAL A 329 -34.14 -17.23 -22.13
N LEU A 330 -33.75 -17.27 -23.41
CA LEU A 330 -33.58 -16.07 -24.23
C LEU A 330 -34.87 -15.25 -24.30
N LYS A 331 -36.01 -15.89 -24.62
CA LYS A 331 -37.33 -15.22 -24.64
C LYS A 331 -37.67 -14.60 -23.29
N ARG A 332 -37.41 -15.33 -22.20
CA ARG A 332 -37.62 -14.82 -20.84
C ARG A 332 -36.74 -13.60 -20.53
N TYR A 333 -35.48 -13.56 -20.98
CA TYR A 333 -34.61 -12.40 -20.76
C TYR A 333 -35.04 -11.18 -21.59
N GLU A 334 -35.63 -11.38 -22.76
CA GLU A 334 -36.23 -10.30 -23.57
C GLU A 334 -37.46 -9.70 -22.89
N GLU A 335 -38.27 -10.52 -22.21
CA GLU A 335 -39.40 -10.04 -21.39
C GLU A 335 -38.94 -9.24 -20.17
N ILE A 336 -37.91 -9.71 -19.46
CA ILE A 336 -37.37 -9.05 -18.25
C ILE A 336 -36.68 -7.72 -18.62
N SER A 337 -35.93 -7.69 -19.72
CA SER A 337 -35.25 -6.50 -20.19
C SER A 337 -35.53 -6.27 -21.67
N PRO A 338 -36.50 -5.41 -22.02
CA PRO A 338 -36.77 -5.05 -23.42
C PRO A 338 -35.55 -4.45 -24.13
N SER A 339 -34.62 -3.89 -23.35
CA SER A 339 -33.35 -3.38 -23.87
C SER A 339 -32.38 -4.47 -24.34
N PHE A 340 -32.57 -5.71 -23.90
CA PHE A 340 -31.75 -6.87 -24.27
C PHE A 340 -32.11 -7.40 -25.67
N ALA A 341 -33.38 -7.29 -26.08
CA ALA A 341 -33.86 -7.77 -27.38
C ALA A 341 -33.12 -7.17 -28.58
N ASP A 342 -32.79 -5.87 -28.54
CA ASP A 342 -32.03 -5.23 -29.64
C ASP A 342 -30.51 -5.41 -29.51
N SER A 343 -30.04 -6.01 -28.41
CA SER A 343 -28.62 -6.10 -28.11
C SER A 343 -27.92 -7.20 -28.91
N ARG A 344 -26.61 -7.03 -29.10
CA ARG A 344 -25.77 -7.92 -29.92
C ARG A 344 -25.72 -9.33 -29.35
N GLU A 345 -25.95 -9.47 -28.05
CA GLU A 345 -25.94 -10.68 -27.25
C GLU A 345 -27.15 -11.58 -27.50
N SER A 346 -28.35 -11.03 -27.81
CA SER A 346 -29.51 -11.84 -28.22
C SER A 346 -29.29 -12.40 -29.63
N LYS A 347 -28.91 -11.53 -30.57
CA LYS A 347 -28.53 -11.87 -31.96
C LYS A 347 -27.31 -12.80 -32.03
N PHE A 348 -26.52 -12.88 -30.97
CA PHE A 348 -25.34 -13.74 -30.88
C PHE A 348 -25.73 -15.22 -30.99
N THR A 349 -26.83 -15.66 -30.37
CA THR A 349 -27.26 -17.06 -30.39
C THR A 349 -27.53 -17.59 -31.80
N GLU A 350 -28.19 -16.81 -32.64
CA GLU A 350 -28.42 -17.16 -34.05
C GLU A 350 -27.12 -17.13 -34.87
N THR A 351 -26.19 -16.24 -34.52
CA THR A 351 -24.93 -16.05 -35.24
C THR A 351 -23.80 -16.93 -34.73
N VAL A 352 -23.92 -17.64 -33.60
CA VAL A 352 -22.91 -18.61 -33.11
C VAL A 352 -22.61 -19.66 -34.18
N LYS A 353 -23.60 -20.07 -34.97
CA LYS A 353 -23.42 -20.99 -36.11
C LYS A 353 -22.52 -20.44 -37.23
N THR A 354 -22.36 -19.11 -37.32
CA THR A 354 -21.61 -18.41 -38.38
C THR A 354 -20.41 -17.60 -37.84
N PHE A 355 -20.11 -17.69 -36.54
CA PHE A 355 -19.21 -16.75 -35.88
C PHE A 355 -17.74 -17.20 -35.91
N ASP A 356 -16.94 -16.50 -36.73
CA ASP A 356 -15.46 -16.52 -36.64
C ASP A 356 -14.88 -15.08 -36.54
N LYS A 357 -15.69 -14.03 -36.73
CA LYS A 357 -15.17 -12.66 -36.96
C LYS A 357 -15.97 -11.51 -36.33
N ILE A 358 -16.42 -11.56 -35.07
CA ILE A 358 -16.89 -10.33 -34.41
C ILE A 358 -16.49 -10.30 -32.93
N SER A 359 -16.03 -9.12 -32.49
CA SER A 359 -15.66 -8.75 -31.11
C SER A 359 -14.43 -9.46 -30.51
N ARG A 360 -13.54 -8.67 -29.90
CA ARG A 360 -12.51 -9.18 -28.98
C ARG A 360 -13.23 -9.78 -27.76
N LEU A 361 -13.45 -11.09 -27.79
CA LEU A 361 -14.01 -11.84 -26.66
C LEU A 361 -12.94 -12.05 -25.59
N ASP A 362 -13.35 -11.96 -24.34
CA ASP A 362 -12.48 -12.26 -23.19
C ASP A 362 -12.17 -13.76 -23.11
N GLN A 363 -11.04 -14.12 -22.48
CA GLN A 363 -10.51 -15.49 -22.42
C GLN A 363 -11.55 -16.49 -21.91
N TRP A 364 -12.38 -16.10 -20.95
CA TRP A 364 -13.43 -16.96 -20.39
C TRP A 364 -14.55 -17.26 -21.39
N HIS A 365 -15.00 -16.26 -22.15
CA HIS A 365 -16.05 -16.43 -23.17
C HIS A 365 -15.56 -17.31 -24.32
N THR A 366 -14.32 -17.09 -24.78
CA THR A 366 -13.70 -17.92 -25.82
C THR A 366 -13.59 -19.38 -25.38
N ALA A 367 -13.24 -19.65 -24.13
CA ALA A 367 -13.16 -21.02 -23.60
C ALA A 367 -14.51 -21.74 -23.63
N LEU A 368 -15.60 -21.07 -23.24
CA LEU A 368 -16.95 -21.64 -23.32
C LEU A 368 -17.41 -21.82 -24.77
N LEU A 369 -17.15 -20.86 -25.65
CA LEU A 369 -17.53 -20.96 -27.06
C LEU A 369 -16.83 -22.09 -27.79
N VAL A 370 -15.55 -22.33 -27.51
CA VAL A 370 -14.83 -23.48 -28.04
C VAL A 370 -15.46 -24.79 -27.57
N LYS A 371 -15.91 -24.88 -26.31
CA LYS A 371 -16.63 -26.04 -25.80
C LYS A 371 -17.98 -26.24 -26.48
N ILE A 372 -18.79 -25.18 -26.60
CA ILE A 372 -20.08 -25.22 -27.29
C ILE A 372 -19.88 -25.67 -28.74
N LYS A 373 -18.89 -25.12 -29.45
CA LYS A 373 -18.57 -25.52 -30.83
C LYS A 373 -18.19 -26.99 -30.94
N ARG A 374 -17.41 -27.52 -29.99
CA ARG A 374 -17.06 -28.94 -29.95
C ARG A 374 -18.30 -29.81 -29.71
N SER A 375 -19.18 -29.41 -28.79
CA SER A 375 -20.42 -30.13 -28.50
C SER A 375 -21.35 -30.18 -29.72
N CYS A 376 -21.46 -29.10 -30.48
CA CYS A 376 -22.27 -29.10 -31.72
C CYS A 376 -21.60 -29.87 -32.86
N GLY A 377 -20.26 -29.88 -32.94
CA GLY A 377 -19.53 -30.60 -33.99
C GLY A 377 -19.49 -32.12 -33.80
N GLU A 378 -19.67 -32.62 -32.58
CA GLU A 378 -19.78 -34.06 -32.29
C GLU A 378 -21.15 -34.63 -32.75
N GLU A 379 -22.20 -33.80 -32.84
CA GLU A 379 -23.52 -34.22 -33.35
C GLU A 379 -23.56 -34.39 -34.88
N ASP A 380 -22.75 -33.65 -35.63
CA ASP A 380 -22.69 -33.73 -37.10
C ASP A 380 -21.95 -35.00 -37.62
N ASP A 381 -21.11 -35.64 -36.78
CA ASP A 381 -20.31 -36.83 -37.16
C ASP A 381 -21.04 -38.17 -36.88
N ASP A 382 -22.06 -38.18 -36.01
CA ASP A 382 -22.83 -39.40 -35.70
C ASP A 382 -24.00 -39.66 -36.67
N ASP A 383 -24.41 -38.67 -37.47
CA ASP A 383 -25.45 -38.81 -38.51
C ASP A 383 -24.92 -39.37 -39.85
N LEU A 384 -23.66 -39.80 -39.91
CA LEU A 384 -23.00 -40.33 -41.12
C LEU A 384 -22.49 -41.78 -41.01
N LYS A 385 -23.07 -42.60 -40.12
CA LYS A 385 -22.78 -44.05 -40.07
C LYS A 385 -23.96 -44.96 -40.41
#